data_AF-A0A1W9SV98-F1
#
_entry.id   AF-A0A1W9SV98-F1
#
_cell.length_a   1.000
_cell.length_b   1.000
_cell.length_c   1.000
_cell.angle_alpha   90.00
_cell.angle_beta   90.00
_cell.angle_gamma   90.00
#
_symmetry.space_group_name_H-M   'P 1'
#
loop_
_entity.id
_entity.type
_entity.pdbx_description
1 polymer ?
#
loop_
_entity_poly.entity_id
_entity_poly.type
_entity_poly.pdbx_seq_one_letter_code
_entity_poly.pdbx_strand_id
1 'polypeptide(L)'
;MILPLVLHDTQIISSLFDAGDPRDLSLVEKGFYHSAITFLTIGYGDYYPSGIIRWLSGVEGFIGLFLMSYFTVAFVRKILR
;
A
#
# COMPACT_ATOMS: atom_id res chain seq x y z
N MET A 1 16.47 -9.89 19.21
CA MET A 1 15.84 -9.14 20.32
C MET A 1 15.87 -7.64 20.01
N ILE A 2 15.16 -7.22 18.96
CA ILE A 2 15.07 -5.82 18.46
C ILE A 2 13.80 -5.61 17.61
N LEU A 3 13.24 -6.71 17.09
CA LEU A 3 12.02 -6.74 16.28
C LEU A 3 10.73 -6.20 16.95
N PRO A 4 10.46 -6.39 18.26
CA PRO A 4 9.19 -5.94 18.85
C PRO A 4 9.14 -4.43 19.14
N LEU A 5 10.27 -3.71 19.15
CA LEU A 5 10.29 -2.27 19.40
C LEU A 5 9.94 -1.44 18.15
N VAL A 6 10.25 -1.96 16.96
CA VAL A 6 10.02 -1.27 15.68
C VAL A 6 8.56 -1.38 15.22
N LEU A 7 7.85 -2.43 15.66
CA LEU A 7 6.45 -2.71 15.29
C LEU A 7 5.41 -2.02 16.19
N HIS A 8 5.83 -1.31 17.24
CA HIS A 8 4.90 -0.76 18.24
C HIS A 8 3.99 0.36 17.69
N ASP A 9 4.42 1.06 16.63
CA ASP A 9 3.67 2.20 16.03
C ASP A 9 3.34 2.00 14.53
N THR A 10 3.38 0.76 14.05
CA THR A 10 3.08 0.44 12.64
C THR A 10 1.61 0.05 12.50
N GLN A 11 0.75 1.04 12.34
CA GLN A 11 -0.68 0.83 12.06
C GLN A 11 -1.05 1.49 10.74
N ILE A 12 -2.06 0.93 10.08
CA ILE A 12 -2.71 1.57 8.94
C ILE A 12 -3.95 2.24 9.49
N ILE A 13 -3.93 3.57 9.52
CA ILE A 13 -4.95 4.39 10.16
C ILE A 13 -5.93 4.88 9.09
N SER A 14 -7.22 4.76 9.35
CA SER A 14 -8.29 5.37 8.57
C SER A 14 -8.39 6.85 8.89
N SER A 15 -8.41 7.71 7.86
CA SER A 15 -8.67 9.16 8.03
C SER A 15 -10.17 9.49 8.08
N LEU A 16 -11.04 8.54 7.68
CA LEU A 16 -12.48 8.76 7.48
C LEU A 16 -13.38 8.10 8.53
N PHE A 17 -12.90 7.03 9.18
CA PHE A 17 -13.68 6.22 10.12
C PHE A 17 -12.92 6.04 11.43
N ASP A 18 -13.66 6.04 12.55
CA ASP A 18 -13.09 5.87 13.89
C ASP A 18 -12.89 4.39 14.22
N ALA A 19 -12.03 4.08 15.19
CA ALA A 19 -11.68 2.71 15.56
C ALA A 19 -12.91 1.99 16.16
N GLY A 20 -13.48 1.06 15.39
CA GLY A 20 -14.66 0.28 15.80
C GLY A 20 -15.96 0.67 15.07
N ASP A 21 -15.91 1.58 14.09
CA ASP A 21 -17.04 1.83 13.20
C ASP A 21 -17.29 0.59 12.31
N PRO A 22 -18.55 0.17 12.09
CA PRO A 22 -18.87 -1.01 11.27
C PRO A 22 -18.52 -0.85 9.78
N ARG A 23 -18.20 0.36 9.31
CA ARG A 23 -17.72 0.62 7.95
C ARG A 23 -16.19 0.61 7.85
N ASP A 24 -15.52 0.47 8.99
CA ASP A 24 -14.07 0.33 9.04
C ASP A 24 -13.66 -1.05 8.52
N LEU A 25 -12.67 -1.08 7.63
CA LEU A 25 -12.23 -2.31 7.00
C LEU A 25 -11.48 -3.20 8.01
N SER A 26 -11.56 -4.52 7.80
CA SER A 26 -10.72 -5.45 8.56
C SER A 26 -9.23 -5.16 8.33
N LEU A 27 -8.36 -5.51 9.28
CA LEU A 27 -6.90 -5.28 9.16
C LEU A 27 -6.32 -5.78 7.83
N VAL A 28 -6.77 -6.95 7.39
CA VAL A 28 -6.32 -7.56 6.13
C VAL A 28 -6.83 -6.77 4.92
N GLU A 29 -8.07 -6.30 4.97
CA GLU A 29 -8.69 -5.51 3.91
C GLU A 29 -8.03 -4.13 3.79
N LYS A 30 -7.76 -3.46 4.92
CA LYS A 30 -6.98 -2.21 4.98
C LYS A 30 -5.61 -2.37 4.36
N GLY A 31 -4.89 -3.43 4.74
CA GLY A 31 -3.55 -3.72 4.21
C GLY A 31 -3.56 -3.98 2.71
N PHE A 32 -4.51 -4.79 2.23
CA PHE A 32 -4.66 -5.08 0.81
C PHE A 32 -5.02 -3.83 0.01
N TYR A 33 -5.99 -3.05 0.49
CA TYR A 33 -6.39 -1.80 -0.13
C TYR A 33 -5.25 -0.78 -0.17
N HIS A 34 -4.56 -0.56 0.96
CA HIS A 34 -3.39 0.33 1.05
C HIS A 34 -2.26 -0.09 0.11
N SER A 35 -1.97 -1.39 0.01
CA SER A 35 -0.98 -1.94 -0.93
C SER A 35 -1.38 -1.69 -2.38
N ALA A 36 -2.63 -1.96 -2.75
CA ALA A 36 -3.12 -1.75 -4.10
C ALA A 36 -3.04 -0.27 -4.54
N ILE A 37 -3.52 0.67 -3.71
CA ILE A 37 -3.47 2.11 -4.05
C ILE A 37 -2.03 2.64 -4.10
N THR A 38 -1.12 2.08 -3.30
CA THR A 38 0.29 2.48 -3.26
C THR A 38 1.03 1.92 -4.47
N PHE A 39 0.88 0.63 -4.75
CA PHE A 39 1.49 -0.05 -5.89
C PHE A 39 1.03 0.52 -7.23
N LEU A 40 -0.26 0.85 -7.35
CA LEU A 40 -0.82 1.48 -8.55
C LEU A 40 -0.60 3.00 -8.57
N THR A 41 0.03 3.60 -7.54
CA THR A 41 0.27 5.05 -7.43
C THR A 41 -1.01 5.90 -7.45
N ILE A 42 -2.15 5.34 -7.02
CA ILE A 42 -3.44 6.04 -6.91
C ILE A 42 -3.43 6.99 -5.70
N GLY A 43 -3.01 6.47 -4.53
CA GLY A 43 -2.76 7.28 -3.33
C GLY A 43 -3.93 8.13 -2.83
N TYR A 44 -5.14 7.57 -2.68
CA TYR A 44 -6.31 8.32 -2.18
C TYR A 44 -6.13 8.95 -0.79
N GLY A 45 -5.30 8.36 0.08
CA GLY A 45 -4.98 8.92 1.41
C GLY A 45 -6.06 8.74 2.48
N ASP A 46 -7.07 7.92 2.17
CA ASP A 46 -8.09 7.40 3.09
C ASP A 46 -7.51 6.45 4.14
N TYR A 47 -6.52 5.64 3.76
CA TYR A 47 -5.72 4.84 4.65
C TYR A 47 -4.25 5.25 4.52
N TYR A 48 -3.62 5.60 5.64
CA TYR A 48 -2.21 5.97 5.64
C TYR A 48 -1.41 5.21 6.71
N PRO A 49 -0.18 4.79 6.38
CA PRO A 49 0.68 4.03 7.27
C PRO A 49 1.40 4.98 8.24
N SER A 50 1.41 4.63 9.53
CA SER A 50 2.20 5.30 10.56
C SER A 50 3.51 4.56 10.84
N GLY A 51 4.56 5.28 11.25
CA GLY A 51 5.84 4.65 11.61
C GLY A 51 6.66 4.15 10.41
N ILE A 52 7.34 3.01 10.55
CA ILE A 52 8.34 2.53 9.56
C ILE A 52 7.72 2.05 8.24
N ILE A 53 6.45 1.62 8.26
CA ILE A 53 5.69 1.22 7.06
C ILE A 53 5.49 2.38 6.07
N ARG A 54 5.70 3.64 6.48
CA ARG A 54 5.70 4.78 5.56
C ARG A 54 6.87 4.74 4.57
N TRP A 55 8.05 4.35 5.03
CA TRP A 55 9.20 4.12 4.16
C TRP A 55 8.99 2.91 3.25
N LEU A 56 8.43 1.83 3.80
CA LEU A 56 8.10 0.63 3.02
C LEU A 56 7.08 0.95 1.91
N SER A 57 6.05 1.74 2.21
CA SER A 57 5.04 2.17 1.22
C SER A 57 5.66 3.04 0.12
N GLY A 58 6.65 3.88 0.46
CA GLY A 58 7.40 4.63 -0.55
C GLY A 58 8.18 3.72 -1.51
N VAL A 59 8.84 2.69 -0.97
CA VAL A 59 9.55 1.68 -1.78
C VAL A 59 8.56 0.84 -2.62
N GLU A 60 7.42 0.49 -2.06
CA GLU A 60 6.35 -0.23 -2.75
C GLU A 60 5.81 0.55 -3.94
N GLY A 61 5.51 1.84 -3.75
CA GLY A 61 5.08 2.71 -4.86
C GLY A 61 6.15 2.86 -5.94
N PHE A 62 7.43 2.95 -5.54
CA PHE A 62 8.54 2.98 -6.49
C PHE A 62 8.61 1.69 -7.32
N ILE A 63 8.55 0.51 -6.68
CA ILE A 63 8.54 -0.79 -7.37
C ILE A 63 7.31 -0.92 -8.29
N GLY A 64 6.15 -0.49 -7.83
CA GLY A 64 4.90 -0.48 -8.60
C GLY A 64 5.04 0.28 -9.93
N LEU A 65 5.69 1.44 -9.91
CA LEU A 65 5.97 2.23 -11.11
C LEU A 65 6.84 1.46 -12.14
N PHE A 66 7.89 0.76 -11.68
CA PHE A 66 8.71 -0.06 -12.58
C PHE A 66 7.94 -1.25 -13.13
N LEU A 67 7.18 -1.96 -12.29
CA LEU A 67 6.44 -3.15 -12.69
C LEU A 67 5.31 -2.83 -13.66
N MET A 68 4.58 -1.72 -13.45
CA MET A 68 3.55 -1.27 -14.39
C MET A 68 4.13 -0.84 -15.74
N SER A 69 5.25 -0.12 -15.71
CA SER A 69 5.98 0.26 -16.94
C SER A 69 6.50 -0.97 -17.70
N TYR A 70 7.04 -1.95 -16.97
CA TYR A 70 7.51 -3.20 -17.57
C TYR A 70 6.35 -4.03 -18.14
N PHE A 71 5.25 -4.13 -17.39
CA PHE A 71 4.06 -4.87 -17.79
C PHE A 71 3.46 -4.31 -19.08
N THR A 72 3.28 -2.99 -19.17
CA THR A 72 2.75 -2.34 -20.38
C THR A 72 3.66 -2.56 -21.59
N VAL A 73 4.98 -2.41 -21.45
CA VAL A 73 5.93 -2.67 -22.54
C VAL A 73 5.95 -4.14 -22.96
N ALA A 74 5.92 -5.07 -22.01
CA ALA A 74 5.88 -6.50 -22.29
C ALA A 74 4.56 -6.90 -22.96
N PHE A 75 3.44 -6.36 -22.49
CA PHE A 75 2.11 -6.56 -23.07
C PHE A 75 2.05 -6.04 -24.50
N VAL A 76 2.51 -4.80 -24.75
CA VAL A 76 2.58 -4.21 -26.09
C VAL A 76 3.44 -5.06 -27.03
N ARG A 77 4.62 -5.50 -26.58
CA ARG A 77 5.49 -6.37 -27.39
C ARG A 77 4.88 -7.74 -27.69
N LYS A 78 4.03 -8.26 -26.79
CA LYS A 78 3.34 -9.54 -26.95
C LYS A 78 2.10 -9.44 -27.84
N ILE A 79 1.42 -8.29 -27.86
CA ILE A 79 0.21 -8.06 -28.68
C ILE A 79 0.57 -7.68 -30.12
N LEU A 80 1.65 -6.93 -30.33
CA LEU A 80 2.07 -6.42 -31.65
C LEU A 80 2.92 -7.42 -32.46
N ARG A 81 3.19 -8.61 -31.93
CA ARG A 81 3.99 -9.65 -32.56
C ARG A 81 3.21 -10.95 -32.60
#